data_AF-A0A933QY31-F1
#
_entry.id   AF-A0A933QY31-F1
#
_cell.length_a   1.000
_cell.length_b   1.000
_cell.length_c   1.000
_cell.angle_alpha   90.00
_cell.angle_beta   90.00
_cell.angle_gamma   90.00
#
_symmetry.space_group_name_H-M   'P 1'
#
loop_
_entity.id
_entity.type
_entity.pdbx_description
1 polymer ?
#
loop_
_entity_poly.entity_id
_entity_poly.type
_entity_poly.pdbx_seq_one_letter_code
_entity_poly.pdbx_strand_id
1 'polypeptide(L)'
;MRTRVLALILQFGFITFALGVFLTIVSAAQAQGPVDTCSGGVLFTDAFGKTYCISQPDSFKSATRQTNAPLASTPPITTAPTPVICDGDGSSGYRVQVIYAYISTRASRFATYRTSLQQWAYDADKEFFDSAAATGGVRHVRYVTENVRGSCYPLVLEVALSPTALQGTGAQRFSQMISEIQRLGYRSQSRDYMVFVDAQQSPNNICGIATMQMDDSANQSNKNNSGPNYMEIDDNCWNGVMAAHELGHNLGSVQLSAPNSDWNTHCIDGFDNMCDHGGSPAWTYTACPDPIGDHLMDCNHDDYFHTNPAPNSYLATHWNTANNRFLVYGDQPSIRIDSIASGKMVGAVFSSTNTFNRNETAVLRVHVVDTNGVNISGASVSFSINQPNGTVQCNFTNQLTDSNGFVQGSCLIPYNAPSGSWHGMVASFTRVPTLAATADSITQHSFTVNPSAPTAVRLSTLAAYTENPLVANWNLSVLVCVIIVAGLVTLSIYKLRMALQKI
;
A
#
# COMPACT_ATOMS: atom_id res chain seq x y z
N MET A 1 76.46 -4.24 -42.05
CA MET A 1 75.38 -4.97 -41.34
C MET A 1 75.31 -4.57 -39.86
N ARG A 2 75.08 -3.28 -39.56
CA ARG A 2 75.02 -2.75 -38.18
C ARG A 2 74.00 -1.61 -38.02
N THR A 3 72.93 -1.63 -38.81
CA THR A 3 71.86 -0.59 -38.79
C THR A 3 70.45 -1.18 -38.91
N ARG A 4 70.28 -2.48 -38.62
CA ARG A 4 68.96 -3.15 -38.61
C ARG A 4 68.65 -3.91 -37.32
N VAL A 5 69.40 -3.66 -36.23
CA VAL A 5 69.17 -4.30 -34.92
C VAL A 5 68.67 -3.29 -33.86
N LEU A 6 68.77 -1.99 -34.10
CA LEU A 6 68.32 -0.96 -33.15
C LEU A 6 66.84 -0.53 -33.31
N ALA A 7 66.17 -0.90 -34.40
CA ALA A 7 64.76 -0.56 -34.63
C ALA A 7 63.78 -1.61 -34.07
N LEU A 8 64.24 -2.83 -33.77
CA LEU A 8 63.38 -3.89 -33.23
C LEU A 8 63.26 -3.85 -31.69
N ILE A 9 64.17 -3.16 -31.00
CA ILE A 9 64.19 -3.11 -29.52
C ILE A 9 63.29 -1.97 -28.98
N LEU A 10 62.98 -0.96 -29.79
CA LEU A 10 62.07 0.15 -29.40
C LEU A 10 60.58 -0.15 -29.67
N GLN A 11 60.24 -1.17 -30.46
CA GLN A 11 58.85 -1.62 -30.65
C GLN A 11 58.40 -2.70 -29.65
N PHE A 12 59.33 -3.43 -29.04
CA PHE A 12 59.01 -4.40 -27.98
C PHE A 12 59.03 -3.80 -26.55
N GLY A 13 59.56 -2.59 -26.37
CA GLY A 13 59.57 -1.89 -25.07
C GLY A 13 58.33 -1.03 -24.78
N PHE A 14 57.47 -0.76 -25.78
CA PHE A 14 56.25 0.05 -25.61
C PHE A 14 54.96 -0.78 -25.59
N ILE A 15 55.01 -2.07 -25.94
CA ILE A 15 53.85 -2.97 -25.91
C ILE A 15 53.70 -3.65 -24.54
N THR A 16 54.76 -3.73 -23.74
CA THR A 16 54.73 -4.29 -22.37
C THR A 16 54.43 -3.26 -21.27
N PHE A 17 54.34 -1.96 -21.58
CA PHE A 17 53.93 -0.94 -20.60
C PHE A 17 52.47 -0.48 -20.76
N ALA A 18 51.81 -0.83 -21.88
CA ALA A 18 50.38 -0.57 -22.08
C ALA A 18 49.47 -1.74 -21.62
N LEU A 19 50.03 -2.93 -21.36
CA LEU A 19 49.32 -4.05 -20.72
C LEU A 19 49.48 -4.11 -19.19
N GLY A 20 50.33 -3.25 -18.60
CA GLY A 20 50.63 -3.23 -17.16
C GLY A 20 49.94 -2.14 -16.34
N VAL A 21 49.21 -1.22 -16.98
CA VAL A 21 48.50 -0.09 -16.32
C VAL A 21 47.07 0.05 -16.87
N PHE A 22 46.41 -1.08 -17.13
CA PHE A 22 44.97 -1.17 -17.35
C PHE A 22 44.35 -2.28 -16.48
N LEU A 23 45.00 -2.56 -15.35
CA LEU A 23 44.54 -3.52 -14.35
C LEU A 23 44.41 -2.80 -13.00
N THR A 24 43.53 -1.79 -12.90
CA THR A 24 43.09 -1.22 -11.61
C THR A 24 41.89 -0.26 -11.69
N ILE A 25 41.03 -0.29 -12.71
CA ILE A 25 39.68 0.29 -12.57
C ILE A 25 38.70 -0.50 -13.46
N VAL A 26 38.61 -1.81 -13.21
CA VAL A 26 37.36 -2.52 -13.51
C VAL A 26 36.52 -2.23 -12.28
N SER A 27 35.48 -1.42 -12.46
CA SER A 27 34.38 -1.30 -11.52
C SER A 27 34.07 -2.68 -10.95
N ALA A 28 33.88 -2.78 -9.64
CA ALA A 28 33.29 -3.96 -9.02
C ALA A 28 31.84 -4.12 -9.51
N ALA A 29 31.66 -4.50 -10.78
CA ALA A 29 30.57 -5.34 -11.19
C ALA A 29 31.00 -6.73 -10.78
N GLN A 30 30.63 -7.14 -9.56
CA GLN A 30 30.69 -8.53 -9.17
C GLN A 30 29.92 -9.30 -10.24
N ALA A 31 30.64 -10.10 -11.02
CA ALA A 31 30.02 -11.10 -11.86
C ALA A 31 29.24 -12.02 -10.92
N GLN A 32 27.91 -12.01 -11.03
CA GLN A 32 27.01 -12.94 -10.37
C GLN A 32 27.42 -14.37 -10.79
N GLY A 33 28.15 -15.05 -9.91
CA GLY A 33 28.34 -16.49 -10.00
C GLY A 33 27.01 -17.22 -9.73
N PRO A 34 26.85 -18.48 -10.17
CA PRO A 34 25.63 -19.24 -9.98
C PRO A 34 25.30 -19.35 -8.48
N VAL A 35 24.09 -18.92 -8.15
CA VAL A 35 23.50 -18.90 -6.82
C VAL A 35 23.07 -20.31 -6.42
N ASP A 36 24.04 -21.19 -6.16
CA ASP A 36 23.83 -22.60 -5.74
C ASP A 36 24.27 -22.87 -4.30
N THR A 37 24.69 -21.85 -3.55
CA THR A 37 25.05 -22.03 -2.14
C THR A 37 23.84 -21.75 -1.27
N CYS A 38 23.03 -22.77 -1.00
CA CYS A 38 22.17 -22.83 0.19
C CYS A 38 23.07 -22.95 1.43
N SER A 39 23.92 -21.95 1.65
CA SER A 39 24.79 -21.90 2.82
C SER A 39 23.92 -21.75 4.06
N GLY A 40 24.11 -22.68 5.00
CA GLY A 40 23.34 -22.74 6.24
C GLY A 40 21.99 -23.48 6.16
N GLY A 41 21.46 -23.75 4.96
CA GLY A 41 20.27 -24.60 4.77
C GLY A 41 20.60 -25.99 4.19
N VAL A 42 19.56 -26.71 3.79
CA VAL A 42 19.68 -27.99 3.06
C VAL A 42 19.10 -27.85 1.66
N LEU A 43 19.90 -28.16 0.62
CA LEU A 43 19.38 -28.22 -0.75
C LEU A 43 18.45 -29.42 -0.93
N PHE A 44 17.28 -29.15 -1.49
CA PHE A 44 16.31 -30.17 -1.89
C PHE A 44 15.85 -29.90 -3.33
N THR A 45 15.87 -30.91 -4.17
CA THR A 45 15.29 -30.85 -5.52
C THR A 45 14.10 -31.78 -5.58
N ASP A 46 12.93 -31.25 -5.91
CA ASP A 46 11.71 -32.04 -6.00
C ASP A 46 11.65 -32.88 -7.28
N ALA A 47 10.67 -33.78 -7.35
CA ALA A 47 10.44 -34.64 -8.50
C ALA A 47 10.07 -33.88 -9.79
N PHE A 48 9.78 -32.57 -9.70
CA PHE A 48 9.44 -31.69 -10.82
C PHE A 48 10.60 -30.79 -11.23
N GLY A 49 11.78 -30.95 -10.61
CA GLY A 49 13.00 -30.25 -10.96
C GLY A 49 13.12 -28.84 -10.36
N LYS A 50 12.26 -28.45 -9.41
CA LYS A 50 12.46 -27.21 -8.65
C LYS A 50 13.41 -27.49 -7.49
N THR A 51 14.44 -26.67 -7.37
CA THR A 51 15.38 -26.69 -6.24
C THR A 51 14.96 -25.66 -5.19
N TYR A 52 15.06 -26.04 -3.94
CA TYR A 52 14.77 -25.24 -2.75
C TYR A 52 15.99 -25.24 -1.86
N CYS A 53 16.17 -24.15 -1.12
CA CYS A 53 16.92 -24.17 0.12
C CYS A 53 15.93 -24.40 1.25
N ILE A 54 16.10 -25.47 2.03
CA ILE A 54 15.33 -25.72 3.24
C ILE A 54 15.98 -24.90 4.37
N SER A 55 15.19 -24.09 5.06
CA SER A 55 15.65 -23.31 6.22
C SER A 55 16.15 -24.21 7.34
N GLN A 56 16.90 -23.63 8.27
CA GLN A 56 17.24 -24.34 9.49
C GLN A 56 15.96 -24.65 10.28
N PRO A 57 15.81 -25.86 10.85
CA PRO A 57 14.63 -26.18 11.62
C PRO A 57 14.54 -25.34 12.89
N ASP A 58 13.39 -24.74 13.12
CA ASP A 58 13.14 -23.90 14.28
C ASP A 58 12.85 -24.74 15.52
N SER A 59 13.41 -24.29 16.64
CA SER A 59 13.09 -24.83 17.96
C SER A 59 12.16 -23.88 18.71
N PHE A 60 11.72 -24.28 19.90
CA PHE A 60 10.79 -23.48 20.71
C PHE A 60 11.45 -22.14 21.13
N LYS A 61 10.91 -20.99 20.66
CA LYS A 61 11.34 -19.62 21.01
C LYS A 61 11.15 -19.21 22.48
N SER A 62 11.09 -20.15 23.44
CA SER A 62 11.06 -19.83 24.86
C SER A 62 12.42 -20.06 25.49
N ALA A 63 13.02 -18.97 25.99
CA ALA A 63 14.21 -18.97 26.84
C ALA A 63 14.10 -19.86 28.11
N THR A 64 12.96 -20.51 28.36
CA THR A 64 12.70 -21.32 29.57
C THR A 64 12.26 -22.77 29.33
N ARG A 65 12.21 -23.29 28.09
CA ARG A 65 11.75 -24.67 27.81
C ARG A 65 12.66 -25.51 26.91
N GLN A 66 13.97 -25.51 27.18
CA GLN A 66 14.85 -26.60 26.73
C GLN A 66 14.70 -27.82 27.66
N THR A 67 13.52 -28.45 27.70
CA THR A 67 13.40 -29.78 28.29
C THR A 67 13.28 -30.81 27.16
N ASN A 68 14.09 -31.87 27.19
CA ASN A 68 14.01 -33.01 26.25
C ASN A 68 12.69 -33.81 26.34
N ALA A 69 11.68 -33.31 27.06
CA ALA A 69 10.36 -33.92 27.13
C ALA A 69 9.56 -33.56 25.87
N PRO A 70 8.79 -34.49 25.27
CA PRO A 70 7.91 -34.19 24.15
C PRO A 70 6.97 -33.04 24.52
N LEU A 71 6.94 -32.00 23.69
CA LEU A 71 6.01 -30.91 23.87
C LEU A 71 4.59 -31.41 23.63
N ALA A 72 3.66 -31.04 24.53
CA ALA A 72 2.25 -31.34 24.34
C ALA A 72 1.69 -30.55 23.16
N SER A 73 0.71 -31.12 22.46
CA SER A 73 0.04 -30.42 21.36
C SER A 73 -0.65 -29.14 21.85
N THR A 74 -0.61 -28.08 21.05
CA THR A 74 -1.28 -26.81 21.35
C THR A 74 -2.79 -27.02 21.58
N PRO A 75 -3.40 -26.45 22.64
CA PRO A 75 -4.83 -26.55 22.87
C PRO A 75 -5.65 -25.76 21.82
N PRO A 76 -6.88 -26.20 21.49
CA PRO A 76 -7.73 -25.49 20.54
C PRO A 76 -8.32 -24.19 21.12
N ILE A 77 -8.48 -23.18 20.27
CA ILE A 77 -9.18 -21.92 20.56
C ILE A 77 -10.69 -22.13 20.30
N THR A 78 -11.52 -21.71 21.25
CA THR A 78 -12.99 -21.89 21.19
C THR A 78 -13.76 -20.62 20.82
N THR A 79 -13.09 -19.47 20.81
CA THR A 79 -13.66 -18.19 20.36
C THR A 79 -13.72 -18.14 18.85
N ALA A 80 -14.72 -17.43 18.30
CA ALA A 80 -14.82 -17.22 16.86
C ALA A 80 -13.53 -16.57 16.32
N PRO A 81 -13.02 -17.01 15.17
CA PRO A 81 -11.81 -16.45 14.61
C PRO A 81 -12.08 -15.05 14.06
N THR A 82 -11.05 -14.21 14.04
CA THR A 82 -11.10 -12.89 13.40
C THR A 82 -10.98 -13.06 11.88
N PRO A 83 -11.79 -12.36 11.06
CA PRO A 83 -11.65 -12.42 9.61
C PRO A 83 -10.36 -11.73 9.15
N VAL A 84 -9.82 -12.20 8.02
CA VAL A 84 -8.71 -11.57 7.30
C VAL A 84 -9.23 -10.61 6.23
N ILE A 85 -8.34 -9.81 5.63
CA ILE A 85 -8.70 -8.94 4.50
C ILE A 85 -9.26 -9.77 3.34
N CYS A 86 -10.33 -9.28 2.71
CA CYS A 86 -10.80 -9.84 1.45
C CYS A 86 -9.95 -9.29 0.29
N ASP A 87 -9.47 -10.16 -0.59
CA ASP A 87 -8.76 -9.76 -1.82
C ASP A 87 -9.32 -10.52 -3.05
N GLY A 88 -9.99 -9.77 -3.92
CA GLY A 88 -10.63 -10.28 -5.13
C GLY A 88 -11.68 -11.35 -4.86
N ASP A 89 -11.63 -12.43 -5.62
CA ASP A 89 -12.53 -13.59 -5.49
C ASP A 89 -12.10 -14.57 -4.38
N GLY A 90 -11.05 -14.25 -3.63
CA GLY A 90 -10.48 -15.11 -2.60
C GLY A 90 -9.67 -16.31 -3.11
N SER A 91 -9.45 -16.47 -4.42
CA SER A 91 -8.78 -17.66 -4.97
C SER A 91 -7.84 -17.40 -6.15
N SER A 92 -8.09 -16.41 -6.99
CA SER A 92 -7.26 -16.08 -8.14
C SER A 92 -5.94 -15.42 -7.73
N GLY A 93 -4.92 -15.51 -8.59
CA GLY A 93 -3.61 -14.90 -8.35
C GLY A 93 -2.73 -15.63 -7.34
N TYR A 94 -1.64 -14.98 -6.91
CA TYR A 94 -0.72 -15.50 -5.89
C TYR A 94 -1.39 -15.48 -4.53
N ARG A 95 -1.36 -16.61 -3.79
CA ARG A 95 -2.07 -16.75 -2.52
C ARG A 95 -1.36 -17.70 -1.58
N VAL A 96 -1.43 -17.44 -0.28
CA VAL A 96 -1.07 -18.41 0.75
C VAL A 96 -2.27 -19.35 0.97
N GLN A 97 -2.07 -20.66 0.82
CA GLN A 97 -3.10 -21.68 1.05
C GLN A 97 -2.83 -22.38 2.37
N VAL A 98 -3.76 -22.27 3.32
CA VAL A 98 -3.65 -22.95 4.61
C VAL A 98 -4.08 -24.41 4.44
N ILE A 99 -3.26 -25.32 4.97
CA ILE A 99 -3.48 -26.76 5.00
C ILE A 99 -3.37 -27.25 6.44
N TYR A 100 -4.37 -28.00 6.88
CA TYR A 100 -4.25 -28.91 8.01
C TYR A 100 -3.91 -30.29 7.48
N ALA A 101 -2.70 -30.77 7.77
CA ALA A 101 -2.24 -32.08 7.34
C ALA A 101 -2.20 -33.04 8.52
N TYR A 102 -2.75 -34.25 8.35
CA TYR A 102 -2.76 -35.26 9.42
C TYR A 102 -2.35 -36.64 8.89
N ILE A 103 -1.80 -37.48 9.76
CA ILE A 103 -1.45 -38.86 9.37
C ILE A 103 -2.74 -39.68 9.20
N SER A 104 -2.96 -40.21 7.99
CA SER A 104 -4.16 -40.96 7.57
C SER A 104 -4.49 -42.20 8.42
N THR A 105 -3.54 -42.74 9.18
CA THR A 105 -3.78 -43.86 10.12
C THR A 105 -4.40 -43.40 11.44
N ARG A 106 -4.64 -42.11 11.61
CA ARG A 106 -5.25 -41.52 12.81
C ARG A 106 -6.53 -40.78 12.44
N ALA A 107 -7.40 -40.61 13.44
CA ALA A 107 -8.57 -39.75 13.29
C ALA A 107 -8.11 -38.30 13.13
N SER A 108 -8.70 -37.62 12.15
CA SER A 108 -8.50 -36.18 11.98
C SER A 108 -9.07 -35.40 13.17
N ARG A 109 -8.34 -34.37 13.60
CA ARG A 109 -8.77 -33.37 14.58
C ARG A 109 -9.18 -32.05 13.89
N PHE A 110 -9.37 -32.05 12.56
CA PHE A 110 -9.64 -30.84 11.80
C PHE A 110 -10.84 -30.05 12.33
N ALA A 111 -11.96 -30.73 12.62
CA ALA A 111 -13.15 -30.07 13.17
C ALA A 111 -12.89 -29.37 14.51
N THR A 112 -11.98 -29.91 15.33
CA THR A 112 -11.57 -29.33 16.61
C THR A 112 -10.67 -28.11 16.43
N TYR A 113 -9.81 -28.11 15.41
CA TYR A 113 -8.78 -27.08 15.22
C TYR A 113 -9.08 -26.07 14.12
N ARG A 114 -10.11 -26.24 13.29
CA ARG A 114 -10.42 -25.32 12.18
C ARG A 114 -10.47 -23.86 12.62
N THR A 115 -11.14 -23.58 13.73
CA THR A 115 -11.23 -22.24 14.31
C THR A 115 -9.85 -21.72 14.74
N SER A 116 -9.05 -22.54 15.42
CA SER A 116 -7.67 -22.19 15.81
C SER A 116 -6.80 -21.87 14.60
N LEU A 117 -6.87 -22.68 13.54
CA LEU A 117 -6.09 -22.52 12.32
C LEU A 117 -6.44 -21.22 11.59
N GLN A 118 -7.72 -20.86 11.56
CA GLN A 118 -8.17 -19.58 11.02
C GLN A 118 -7.68 -18.40 11.87
N GLN A 119 -7.71 -18.53 13.20
CA GLN A 119 -7.22 -17.51 14.11
C GLN A 119 -5.69 -17.34 14.01
N TRP A 120 -4.91 -18.41 13.97
CA TRP A 120 -3.45 -18.34 13.84
C TRP A 120 -3.01 -17.79 12.49
N ALA A 121 -3.75 -18.07 11.42
CA ALA A 121 -3.52 -17.42 10.13
C ALA A 121 -3.82 -15.91 10.20
N TYR A 122 -4.86 -15.48 10.91
CA TYR A 122 -5.08 -14.06 11.19
C TYR A 122 -3.96 -13.45 12.06
N ASP A 123 -3.51 -14.16 13.10
CA ASP A 123 -2.44 -13.69 13.98
C ASP A 123 -1.13 -13.52 13.17
N ALA A 124 -0.84 -14.42 12.24
CA ALA A 124 0.29 -14.28 11.31
C ALA A 124 0.13 -13.05 10.39
N ASP A 125 -1.05 -12.85 9.79
CA ASP A 125 -1.38 -11.64 9.02
C ASP A 125 -1.12 -10.36 9.81
N LYS A 126 -1.49 -10.38 11.09
CA LYS A 126 -1.33 -9.24 11.99
C LYS A 126 0.14 -8.85 12.17
N GLU A 127 1.09 -9.78 12.20
CA GLU A 127 2.52 -9.45 12.32
C GLU A 127 3.04 -8.72 11.07
N PHE A 128 2.66 -9.19 9.88
CA PHE A 128 2.96 -8.48 8.62
C PHE A 128 2.33 -7.08 8.61
N PHE A 129 1.10 -6.95 9.10
CA PHE A 129 0.40 -5.68 9.19
C PHE A 129 1.05 -4.72 10.18
N ASP A 130 1.37 -5.17 11.40
CA ASP A 130 1.96 -4.34 12.45
C ASP A 130 3.37 -3.89 12.06
N SER A 131 4.19 -4.76 11.45
CA SER A 131 5.51 -4.38 10.92
C SER A 131 5.43 -3.43 9.73
N ALA A 132 4.42 -3.60 8.88
CA ALA A 132 4.17 -2.65 7.80
C ALA A 132 3.78 -1.29 8.35
N ALA A 133 2.90 -1.25 9.36
CA ALA A 133 2.46 -0.03 10.01
C ALA A 133 3.61 0.71 10.70
N ALA A 134 4.54 -0.02 11.35
CA ALA A 134 5.73 0.54 11.98
C ALA A 134 6.63 1.31 11.00
N THR A 135 6.62 0.91 9.72
CA THR A 135 7.39 1.54 8.63
C THR A 135 6.54 2.44 7.72
N GLY A 136 5.29 2.73 8.10
CA GLY A 136 4.38 3.63 7.40
C GLY A 136 3.58 3.02 6.24
N GLY A 137 3.61 1.70 6.08
CA GLY A 137 2.91 0.96 5.04
C GLY A 137 1.75 0.12 5.55
N VAL A 138 1.18 -0.68 4.64
CA VAL A 138 0.18 -1.71 4.95
C VAL A 138 0.52 -2.97 4.17
N ARG A 139 0.64 -4.10 4.86
CA ARG A 139 0.78 -5.42 4.26
C ARG A 139 -0.13 -6.39 4.99
N HIS A 140 -0.90 -7.15 4.22
CA HIS A 140 -1.64 -8.28 4.72
C HIS A 140 -1.19 -9.54 3.99
N VAL A 141 -1.22 -10.68 4.64
CA VAL A 141 -1.03 -11.98 4.01
C VAL A 141 -2.23 -12.26 3.11
N ARG A 142 -1.92 -12.63 1.87
CA ARG A 142 -2.91 -12.82 0.80
C ARG A 142 -3.41 -14.26 0.82
N TYR A 143 -4.30 -14.58 1.74
CA TYR A 143 -4.81 -15.94 1.86
C TYR A 143 -5.77 -16.35 0.74
N VAL A 144 -5.79 -17.64 0.40
CA VAL A 144 -6.98 -18.25 -0.18
C VAL A 144 -8.09 -18.20 0.86
N THR A 145 -9.24 -17.64 0.50
CA THR A 145 -10.32 -17.37 1.45
C THR A 145 -11.66 -17.97 1.03
N GLU A 146 -12.48 -18.27 2.02
CA GLU A 146 -13.92 -18.49 1.86
C GLU A 146 -14.69 -17.27 2.36
N ASN A 147 -15.76 -16.89 1.65
CA ASN A 147 -16.63 -15.80 2.08
C ASN A 147 -17.76 -16.34 2.95
N VAL A 148 -17.77 -15.93 4.22
CA VAL A 148 -18.83 -16.26 5.18
C VAL A 148 -19.55 -14.97 5.55
N ARG A 149 -20.75 -14.80 5.00
CA ARG A 149 -21.63 -13.64 5.27
C ARG A 149 -20.95 -12.28 5.01
N GLY A 150 -20.13 -12.19 3.97
CA GLY A 150 -19.42 -10.96 3.61
C GLY A 150 -18.04 -10.81 4.25
N SER A 151 -17.65 -11.68 5.18
CA SER A 151 -16.32 -11.69 5.79
C SER A 151 -15.45 -12.79 5.18
N CYS A 152 -14.17 -12.52 5.01
CA CYS A 152 -13.21 -13.50 4.47
C CYS A 152 -12.48 -14.22 5.59
N TYR A 153 -12.48 -15.54 5.51
CA TYR A 153 -11.72 -16.41 6.40
C TYR A 153 -10.73 -17.23 5.58
N PRO A 154 -9.51 -17.50 6.08
CA PRO A 154 -8.61 -18.43 5.40
C PRO A 154 -9.32 -19.77 5.16
N LEU A 155 -9.36 -20.19 3.91
CA LEU A 155 -9.88 -21.50 3.54
C LEU A 155 -8.84 -22.53 3.96
N VAL A 156 -9.16 -23.33 4.97
CA VAL A 156 -8.25 -24.38 5.45
C VAL A 156 -8.61 -25.70 4.78
N LEU A 157 -7.65 -26.29 4.06
CA LEU A 157 -7.82 -27.60 3.45
C LEU A 157 -7.41 -28.71 4.43
N GLU A 158 -8.23 -29.73 4.56
CA GLU A 158 -7.91 -30.94 5.31
C GLU A 158 -7.23 -31.96 4.38
N VAL A 159 -6.00 -32.38 4.73
CA VAL A 159 -5.18 -33.25 3.90
C VAL A 159 -4.68 -34.45 4.69
N ALA A 160 -5.05 -35.64 4.23
CA ALA A 160 -4.54 -36.89 4.79
C ALA A 160 -3.19 -37.24 4.17
N LEU A 161 -2.15 -37.35 5.00
CA LEU A 161 -0.82 -37.79 4.61
C LEU A 161 -0.63 -39.28 4.88
N SER A 162 0.14 -39.97 4.04
CA SER A 162 0.59 -41.33 4.36
C SER A 162 1.55 -41.33 5.56
N PRO A 163 1.65 -42.42 6.33
CA PRO A 163 2.62 -42.53 7.43
C PRO A 163 4.07 -42.31 7.00
N THR A 164 4.38 -42.53 5.72
CA THR A 164 5.71 -42.31 5.14
C THR A 164 6.03 -40.85 4.86
N ALA A 165 5.03 -39.96 4.77
CA ALA A 165 5.24 -38.55 4.47
C ALA A 165 5.92 -37.77 5.62
N LEU A 166 5.87 -38.31 6.83
CA LEU A 166 6.41 -37.66 8.04
C LEU A 166 7.52 -38.49 8.72
N GLN A 167 8.17 -39.39 7.98
CA GLN A 167 9.29 -40.20 8.48
C GLN A 167 10.61 -39.41 8.47
N GLY A 168 11.58 -39.86 9.27
CA GLY A 168 12.87 -39.18 9.39
C GLY A 168 12.80 -37.91 10.23
N THR A 169 13.78 -37.02 10.05
CA THR A 169 13.95 -35.82 10.88
C THR A 169 14.33 -34.59 10.05
N GLY A 170 14.05 -33.38 10.58
CA GLY A 170 14.38 -32.10 9.96
C GLY A 170 14.06 -32.03 8.46
N ALA A 171 15.04 -31.62 7.66
CA ALA A 171 14.91 -31.49 6.20
C ALA A 171 14.54 -32.81 5.48
N GLN A 172 14.93 -33.98 6.01
CA GLN A 172 14.55 -35.27 5.41
C GLN A 172 13.04 -35.51 5.53
N ARG A 173 12.48 -35.26 6.72
CA ARG A 173 11.04 -35.37 6.94
C ARG A 173 10.28 -34.36 6.09
N PHE A 174 10.73 -33.11 6.12
CA PHE A 174 10.10 -32.03 5.38
C PHE A 174 10.06 -32.28 3.86
N SER A 175 11.16 -32.76 3.28
CA SER A 175 11.21 -33.14 1.86
C SER A 175 10.27 -34.30 1.49
N GLN A 176 10.06 -35.26 2.41
CA GLN A 176 9.06 -36.32 2.23
C GLN A 176 7.63 -35.77 2.27
N MET A 177 7.33 -34.84 3.19
CA MET A 177 6.04 -34.17 3.26
C MET A 177 5.75 -33.38 1.98
N ILE A 178 6.72 -32.57 1.51
CA ILE A 178 6.59 -31.82 0.26
C ILE A 178 6.30 -32.76 -0.91
N SER A 179 7.07 -33.85 -1.04
CA SER A 179 6.89 -34.83 -2.11
C SER A 179 5.48 -35.42 -2.13
N GLU A 180 4.92 -35.73 -0.95
CA GLU A 180 3.56 -36.26 -0.83
C GLU A 180 2.50 -35.21 -1.16
N ILE A 181 2.60 -34.00 -0.59
CA ILE A 181 1.67 -32.90 -0.84
C ILE A 181 1.64 -32.52 -2.32
N GLN A 182 2.80 -32.50 -2.98
CA GLN A 182 2.89 -32.30 -4.42
C GLN A 182 2.22 -33.42 -5.23
N ARG A 183 2.38 -34.69 -4.82
CA ARG A 183 1.71 -35.85 -5.42
C ARG A 183 0.19 -35.76 -5.29
N LEU A 184 -0.30 -35.15 -4.21
CA LEU A 184 -1.71 -34.86 -3.98
C LEU A 184 -2.23 -33.65 -4.82
N GLY A 185 -1.35 -32.96 -5.54
CA GLY A 185 -1.72 -31.91 -6.50
C GLY A 185 -1.46 -30.48 -6.02
N TYR A 186 -0.99 -30.30 -4.79
CA TYR A 186 -0.67 -28.99 -4.21
C TYR A 186 0.71 -28.51 -4.69
N ARG A 187 0.79 -28.11 -5.96
CA ARG A 187 2.05 -27.74 -6.65
C ARG A 187 1.95 -26.49 -7.52
N SER A 188 0.88 -25.70 -7.38
CA SER A 188 0.70 -24.47 -8.15
C SER A 188 1.82 -23.45 -7.90
N GLN A 189 2.33 -22.84 -8.97
CA GLN A 189 3.33 -21.75 -8.87
C GLN A 189 2.76 -20.46 -8.26
N SER A 190 1.44 -20.32 -8.18
CA SER A 190 0.78 -19.18 -7.55
C SER A 190 0.40 -19.45 -6.08
N ARG A 191 1.03 -20.43 -5.43
CA ARG A 191 0.69 -20.85 -4.07
C ARG A 191 1.92 -21.05 -3.19
N ASP A 192 1.81 -20.51 -1.99
CA ASP A 192 2.65 -20.91 -0.86
C ASP A 192 1.76 -21.69 0.11
N TYR A 193 2.18 -22.88 0.51
CA TYR A 193 1.36 -23.81 1.28
C TYR A 193 1.75 -23.79 2.75
N MET A 194 0.83 -23.27 3.57
CA MET A 194 1.00 -23.14 5.02
C MET A 194 0.50 -24.41 5.68
N VAL A 195 1.39 -25.36 5.97
CA VAL A 195 1.00 -26.70 6.41
C VAL A 195 1.14 -26.81 7.93
N PHE A 196 0.01 -26.73 8.61
CA PHE A 196 -0.10 -27.13 10.01
C PHE A 196 -0.16 -28.65 10.11
N VAL A 197 0.93 -29.27 10.57
CA VAL A 197 1.10 -30.72 10.61
C VAL A 197 0.66 -31.29 11.96
N ASP A 198 -0.36 -32.12 11.91
CA ASP A 198 -0.90 -32.86 13.04
C ASP A 198 -0.20 -34.22 13.16
N ALA A 199 1.00 -34.19 13.76
CA ALA A 199 1.79 -35.37 14.01
C ALA A 199 1.50 -36.04 15.37
N GLN A 200 0.73 -35.41 16.27
CA GLN A 200 0.38 -35.83 17.66
C GLN A 200 1.55 -36.37 18.50
N GLN A 201 2.78 -36.08 18.06
CA GLN A 201 4.09 -36.52 18.53
C GLN A 201 5.11 -36.15 17.43
N SER A 202 5.55 -34.89 17.38
CA SER A 202 6.70 -34.53 16.56
C SER A 202 7.95 -35.17 17.17
N PRO A 203 8.66 -36.09 16.48
CA PRO A 203 9.77 -36.83 17.06
C PRO A 203 11.03 -36.00 17.31
N ASN A 204 11.06 -34.71 16.92
CA ASN A 204 12.30 -33.95 16.80
C ASN A 204 12.31 -32.61 17.54
N ASN A 205 11.25 -32.27 18.28
CA ASN A 205 11.10 -30.96 18.94
C ASN A 205 11.29 -29.76 17.99
N ILE A 206 11.05 -29.94 16.68
CA ILE A 206 10.98 -28.82 15.75
C ILE A 206 9.62 -28.13 15.92
N CYS A 207 9.60 -26.83 15.71
CA CYS A 207 8.40 -26.01 15.68
C CYS A 207 7.95 -25.73 14.26
N GLY A 208 8.91 -25.44 13.38
CA GLY A 208 8.66 -25.27 11.98
C GLY A 208 9.93 -25.42 11.14
N ILE A 209 9.70 -25.45 9.84
CA ILE A 209 10.72 -25.51 8.80
C ILE A 209 10.07 -25.11 7.47
N ALA A 210 10.81 -24.38 6.63
CA ALA A 210 10.28 -23.82 5.41
C ALA A 210 11.23 -24.01 4.22
N THR A 211 10.67 -23.91 3.02
CA THR A 211 11.45 -23.69 1.80
C THR A 211 11.71 -22.21 1.61
N MET A 212 12.88 -21.86 1.08
CA MET A 212 13.21 -20.53 0.61
C MET A 212 14.10 -20.59 -0.63
N GLN A 213 14.23 -19.47 -1.33
CA GLN A 213 15.17 -19.31 -2.44
C GLN A 213 16.27 -18.33 -2.01
N MET A 214 17.52 -18.73 -2.24
CA MET A 214 18.66 -17.82 -2.12
C MET A 214 18.69 -16.96 -3.37
N ASP A 215 18.08 -15.78 -3.27
CA ASP A 215 17.97 -14.78 -4.32
C ASP A 215 17.70 -13.45 -3.61
N ASP A 216 18.72 -12.61 -3.54
CA ASP A 216 18.65 -11.30 -2.89
C ASP A 216 18.40 -10.17 -3.90
N SER A 217 18.02 -10.49 -5.15
CA SER A 217 17.74 -9.46 -6.14
C SER A 217 16.48 -8.68 -5.78
N ALA A 218 16.54 -7.34 -5.78
CA ALA A 218 15.42 -6.48 -5.36
C ALA A 218 14.19 -6.50 -6.28
N ASN A 219 14.33 -7.06 -7.48
CA ASN A 219 13.32 -6.93 -8.52
C ASN A 219 12.21 -7.98 -8.39
N GLN A 220 11.10 -7.76 -9.10
CA GLN A 220 9.93 -8.63 -9.04
C GLN A 220 10.10 -10.01 -9.72
N SER A 221 11.24 -10.28 -10.36
CA SER A 221 11.60 -11.60 -10.88
C SER A 221 12.37 -12.47 -9.88
N ASN A 222 12.62 -11.95 -8.67
CA ASN A 222 13.15 -12.71 -7.55
C ASN A 222 12.40 -14.02 -7.37
N LYS A 223 13.12 -15.12 -7.19
CA LYS A 223 12.56 -16.47 -7.09
C LYS A 223 11.63 -16.67 -5.89
N ASN A 224 11.81 -15.91 -4.81
CA ASN A 224 10.91 -15.92 -3.63
C ASN A 224 9.53 -15.31 -3.94
N ASN A 225 9.38 -14.63 -5.08
CA ASN A 225 8.13 -14.01 -5.51
C ASN A 225 7.20 -14.96 -6.29
N SER A 226 7.48 -16.28 -6.24
CA SER A 226 6.71 -17.32 -6.90
C SER A 226 6.80 -18.64 -6.15
N GLY A 227 5.69 -19.35 -6.11
CA GLY A 227 5.60 -20.70 -5.61
C GLY A 227 6.00 -21.76 -6.65
N PRO A 228 5.66 -23.04 -6.40
CA PRO A 228 5.11 -23.50 -5.13
C PRO A 228 6.16 -23.41 -4.03
N ASN A 229 5.85 -22.85 -2.86
CA ASN A 229 6.70 -22.93 -1.68
C ASN A 229 5.91 -23.61 -0.55
N TYR A 230 6.60 -24.16 0.43
CA TYR A 230 6.01 -24.96 1.50
C TYR A 230 6.60 -24.55 2.84
N MET A 231 5.78 -24.61 3.88
CA MET A 231 6.22 -24.58 5.27
C MET A 231 5.48 -25.63 6.07
N GLU A 232 6.18 -26.26 7.00
CA GLU A 232 5.67 -27.19 8.01
C GLU A 232 5.66 -26.47 9.36
N ILE A 233 4.54 -26.53 10.07
CA ILE A 233 4.40 -26.04 11.43
C ILE A 233 3.85 -27.19 12.27
N ASP A 234 4.65 -27.70 13.20
CA ASP A 234 4.32 -28.89 13.98
C ASP A 234 3.36 -28.57 15.15
N ASP A 235 2.55 -29.56 15.55
CA ASP A 235 1.40 -29.39 16.46
C ASP A 235 1.73 -28.99 17.90
N ASN A 236 2.99 -29.05 18.29
CA ASN A 236 3.52 -28.53 19.55
C ASN A 236 3.79 -27.02 19.53
N CYS A 237 3.82 -26.38 18.36
CA CYS A 237 4.16 -24.96 18.19
C CYS A 237 3.16 -24.20 17.31
N TRP A 238 1.96 -24.74 17.12
CA TRP A 238 0.91 -24.03 16.39
C TRP A 238 0.55 -22.71 17.06
N ASN A 239 0.84 -21.60 16.39
CA ASN A 239 0.44 -20.24 16.72
C ASN A 239 0.68 -19.32 15.51
N GLY A 240 0.28 -18.04 15.62
CA GLY A 240 0.49 -17.05 14.58
C GLY A 240 1.94 -16.66 14.34
N VAL A 241 2.74 -16.55 15.42
CA VAL A 241 4.15 -16.16 15.35
C VAL A 241 4.95 -17.11 14.48
N MET A 242 4.83 -18.41 14.76
CA MET A 242 5.51 -19.45 14.00
C MET A 242 4.97 -19.53 12.57
N ALA A 243 3.67 -19.32 12.37
CA ALA A 243 3.11 -19.25 11.02
C ALA A 243 3.65 -18.05 10.22
N ALA A 244 3.87 -16.90 10.86
CA ALA A 244 4.49 -15.72 10.25
C ALA A 244 5.99 -15.93 9.99
N HIS A 245 6.71 -16.57 10.92
CA HIS A 245 8.12 -16.94 10.80
C HIS A 245 8.36 -17.78 9.54
N GLU A 246 7.68 -18.92 9.44
CA GLU A 246 7.89 -19.86 8.35
C GLU A 246 7.39 -19.32 7.01
N LEU A 247 6.31 -18.53 7.05
CA LEU A 247 5.89 -17.77 5.87
C LEU A 247 6.97 -16.76 5.47
N GLY A 248 7.61 -16.08 6.42
CA GLY A 248 8.76 -15.21 6.19
C GLY A 248 9.82 -15.87 5.31
N HIS A 249 10.27 -17.08 5.66
CA HIS A 249 11.20 -17.85 4.83
C HIS A 249 10.67 -18.10 3.41
N ASN A 250 9.41 -18.54 3.26
CA ASN A 250 8.78 -18.74 1.94
C ASN A 250 8.80 -17.47 1.10
N LEU A 251 8.62 -16.31 1.75
CA LEU A 251 8.61 -15.01 1.10
C LEU A 251 10.03 -14.42 0.89
N GLY A 252 11.08 -15.10 1.34
CA GLY A 252 12.48 -14.74 1.15
C GLY A 252 13.09 -13.92 2.29
N SER A 253 12.48 -13.89 3.47
CA SER A 253 13.05 -13.21 4.64
C SER A 253 14.40 -13.81 5.03
N VAL A 254 15.28 -12.92 5.46
CA VAL A 254 16.69 -13.15 5.77
C VAL A 254 17.48 -13.82 4.64
N GLN A 255 17.81 -13.05 3.62
CA GLN A 255 18.84 -13.47 2.67
C GLN A 255 20.21 -13.43 3.34
N LEU A 256 21.14 -14.28 2.89
CA LEU A 256 22.49 -14.36 3.47
C LEU A 256 23.28 -13.04 3.38
N SER A 257 22.94 -12.18 2.43
CA SER A 257 23.55 -10.85 2.30
C SER A 257 22.93 -9.78 3.21
N ALA A 258 21.90 -10.11 3.99
CA ALA A 258 21.26 -9.20 4.92
C ALA A 258 22.25 -8.75 6.01
N PRO A 259 22.22 -7.46 6.43
CA PRO A 259 23.17 -6.89 7.39
C PRO A 259 23.37 -7.70 8.67
N ASN A 260 22.30 -8.28 9.21
CA ASN A 260 22.26 -9.02 10.46
C ASN A 260 21.83 -10.49 10.25
N SER A 261 22.20 -11.09 9.12
CA SER A 261 22.04 -12.54 8.92
C SER A 261 23.01 -13.35 9.80
N ASP A 262 22.55 -14.48 10.33
CA ASP A 262 23.38 -15.50 10.97
C ASP A 262 24.12 -16.41 9.96
N TRP A 263 23.99 -16.11 8.65
CA TRP A 263 24.48 -16.90 7.51
C TRP A 263 23.82 -18.28 7.37
N ASN A 264 22.68 -18.43 8.01
CA ASN A 264 22.06 -19.69 8.32
C ASN A 264 20.53 -19.57 8.39
N THR A 265 20.01 -18.74 7.48
CA THR A 265 18.59 -18.46 7.22
C THR A 265 17.86 -17.66 8.30
N HIS A 266 18.49 -17.35 9.43
CA HIS A 266 17.93 -16.54 10.52
C HIS A 266 18.69 -15.23 10.73
N CYS A 267 18.12 -14.32 11.53
CA CYS A 267 18.79 -13.08 11.93
C CYS A 267 19.51 -13.20 13.29
N ILE A 268 20.29 -12.17 13.64
CA ILE A 268 20.99 -12.04 14.93
C ILE A 268 20.59 -10.78 15.72
N ASP A 269 19.46 -10.15 15.40
CA ASP A 269 18.98 -8.89 16.00
C ASP A 269 18.43 -9.00 17.42
N GLY A 270 18.20 -10.22 17.91
CA GLY A 270 17.67 -10.48 19.25
C GLY A 270 16.19 -10.84 19.21
N PHE A 271 15.34 -10.02 19.86
CA PHE A 271 13.89 -10.22 19.87
C PHE A 271 13.29 -9.82 18.53
N ASP A 272 13.31 -10.75 17.60
CA ASP A 272 12.81 -10.59 16.25
C ASP A 272 12.22 -11.92 15.78
N ASN A 273 11.12 -11.86 15.03
CA ASN A 273 10.46 -13.04 14.54
C ASN A 273 11.42 -13.95 13.75
N MET A 274 12.33 -13.48 12.89
CA MET A 274 13.21 -14.38 12.13
C MET A 274 14.51 -14.78 12.85
N CYS A 275 14.72 -14.38 14.10
CA CYS A 275 15.97 -14.65 14.81
C CYS A 275 15.93 -15.98 15.56
N ASP A 276 16.97 -16.80 15.37
CA ASP A 276 17.13 -18.04 16.14
C ASP A 276 17.58 -17.71 17.56
N HIS A 277 16.78 -18.16 18.52
CA HIS A 277 17.09 -17.99 19.94
C HIS A 277 18.02 -19.10 20.49
N GLY A 278 18.40 -20.07 19.64
CA GLY A 278 18.87 -21.41 19.96
C GLY A 278 20.37 -21.67 20.05
N GLY A 279 21.24 -20.65 20.11
CA GLY A 279 22.58 -20.82 20.70
C GLY A 279 23.80 -20.58 19.80
N SER A 280 23.71 -19.77 18.75
CA SER A 280 24.91 -19.19 18.15
C SER A 280 25.57 -18.20 19.14
N PRO A 281 26.92 -18.12 19.23
CA PRO A 281 27.62 -17.12 20.05
C PRO A 281 27.29 -15.66 19.68
N ALA A 282 26.55 -15.45 18.59
CA ALA A 282 26.17 -14.16 18.02
C ALA A 282 25.08 -13.40 18.79
N TRP A 283 24.55 -13.95 19.89
CA TRP A 283 23.63 -13.28 20.84
C TRP A 283 24.15 -11.95 21.45
N THR A 284 25.34 -11.50 21.06
CA THR A 284 25.94 -10.24 21.48
C THR A 284 25.39 -9.02 20.73
N TYR A 285 24.60 -9.19 19.67
CA TYR A 285 23.95 -8.09 18.98
C TYR A 285 22.48 -8.02 19.40
N THR A 286 22.04 -6.85 19.86
CA THR A 286 20.65 -6.62 20.26
C THR A 286 20.19 -5.32 19.64
N ALA A 287 19.96 -5.34 18.33
CA ALA A 287 19.24 -4.27 17.66
C ALA A 287 17.77 -4.21 18.12
N CYS A 288 17.23 -5.36 18.51
CA CYS A 288 15.88 -5.57 19.00
C CYS A 288 15.86 -5.93 20.49
N PRO A 289 15.87 -4.93 21.40
CA PRO A 289 15.91 -5.19 22.85
C PRO A 289 14.56 -5.46 23.49
N ASP A 290 13.44 -5.19 22.79
CA ASP A 290 12.09 -5.36 23.33
C ASP A 290 11.50 -6.70 22.87
N PRO A 291 11.06 -7.59 23.79
CA PRO A 291 10.38 -8.84 23.46
C PRO A 291 9.17 -8.71 22.52
N ILE A 292 8.57 -7.52 22.40
CA ILE A 292 7.51 -7.29 21.41
C ILE A 292 7.99 -7.52 19.97
N GLY A 293 9.30 -7.41 19.71
CA GLY A 293 9.88 -7.65 18.39
C GLY A 293 9.75 -9.09 17.91
N ASP A 294 9.59 -10.09 18.81
CA ASP A 294 9.24 -11.47 18.42
C ASP A 294 7.88 -11.57 17.72
N HIS A 295 7.04 -10.53 17.81
CA HIS A 295 5.73 -10.42 17.17
C HIS A 295 5.73 -9.44 15.98
N LEU A 296 6.92 -9.08 15.49
CA LEU A 296 7.11 -8.24 14.32
C LEU A 296 8.00 -8.99 13.33
N MET A 297 7.71 -8.84 12.03
CA MET A 297 8.51 -9.44 10.98
C MET A 297 9.98 -9.02 11.08
N ASP A 298 10.30 -7.73 11.07
CA ASP A 298 11.67 -7.19 11.15
C ASP A 298 11.62 -5.97 12.07
N CYS A 299 12.13 -6.10 13.30
CA CYS A 299 11.99 -5.09 14.33
C CYS A 299 12.89 -3.86 14.07
N ASN A 300 14.08 -4.08 13.52
CA ASN A 300 15.06 -3.02 13.25
C ASN A 300 14.86 -2.41 11.85
N HIS A 301 14.11 -3.11 11.00
CA HIS A 301 13.63 -2.70 9.68
C HIS A 301 14.76 -2.53 8.64
N ASP A 302 15.86 -3.28 8.73
CA ASP A 302 17.01 -3.16 7.84
C ASP A 302 17.45 -4.48 7.16
N ASP A 303 16.86 -5.62 7.54
CA ASP A 303 17.32 -6.93 7.10
C ASP A 303 16.47 -7.57 6.00
N TYR A 304 15.15 -7.53 6.13
CA TYR A 304 14.28 -8.17 5.12
C TYR A 304 12.88 -7.58 5.02
N PHE A 305 12.42 -6.72 5.93
CA PHE A 305 11.07 -6.18 5.85
C PHE A 305 10.99 -4.69 6.18
N HIS A 306 10.72 -3.87 5.17
CA HIS A 306 10.46 -2.45 5.36
C HIS A 306 9.56 -1.92 4.22
N THR A 307 8.47 -1.22 4.53
CA THR A 307 7.52 -0.76 3.48
C THR A 307 7.91 0.54 2.80
N ASN A 308 8.72 1.37 3.44
CA ASN A 308 9.26 2.62 2.90
C ASN A 308 10.80 2.77 3.10
N PRO A 309 11.62 1.85 2.57
CA PRO A 309 13.05 1.81 2.90
C PRO A 309 13.76 3.09 2.40
N ALA A 310 14.72 3.58 3.19
CA ALA A 310 15.50 4.74 2.79
C ALA A 310 16.25 4.46 1.46
N PRO A 311 16.36 5.44 0.54
CA PRO A 311 17.12 5.26 -0.70
C PRO A 311 18.55 4.77 -0.43
N ASN A 312 19.01 3.80 -1.21
CA ASN A 312 20.32 3.14 -1.08
C ASN A 312 20.54 2.29 0.19
N SER A 313 19.52 2.10 1.03
CA SER A 313 19.58 1.07 2.09
C SER A 313 19.63 -0.34 1.48
N TYR A 314 19.94 -1.34 2.31
CA TYR A 314 19.91 -2.75 1.90
C TYR A 314 18.56 -3.09 1.26
N LEU A 315 17.45 -2.81 1.95
CA LEU A 315 16.08 -3.08 1.49
C LEU A 315 15.57 -2.21 0.34
N ALA A 316 16.32 -1.18 -0.08
CA ALA A 316 16.08 -0.44 -1.31
C ALA A 316 16.82 -1.03 -2.53
N THR A 317 17.82 -1.88 -2.29
CA THR A 317 18.74 -2.40 -3.33
C THR A 317 18.80 -3.92 -3.41
N HIS A 318 18.28 -4.62 -2.40
CA HIS A 318 18.18 -6.07 -2.28
C HIS A 318 16.73 -6.50 -2.06
N TRP A 319 16.52 -7.81 -1.98
CA TRP A 319 15.20 -8.38 -1.74
C TRP A 319 14.60 -7.82 -0.45
N ASN A 320 13.34 -7.44 -0.55
CA ASN A 320 12.56 -6.92 0.56
C ASN A 320 11.24 -7.66 0.55
N THR A 321 11.02 -8.48 1.58
CA THR A 321 9.84 -9.33 1.74
C THR A 321 8.53 -8.53 1.67
N ALA A 322 8.54 -7.25 2.07
CA ALA A 322 7.38 -6.37 1.91
C ALA A 322 6.99 -6.12 0.44
N ASN A 323 7.79 -6.52 -0.54
CA ASN A 323 7.47 -6.41 -1.97
C ASN A 323 6.98 -7.73 -2.59
N ASN A 324 6.65 -8.73 -1.77
CA ASN A 324 6.22 -10.03 -2.24
C ASN A 324 4.75 -10.04 -2.73
N ARG A 325 4.47 -10.72 -3.86
CA ARG A 325 3.14 -10.90 -4.48
C ARG A 325 2.16 -11.70 -3.64
N PHE A 326 2.64 -12.48 -2.68
CA PHE A 326 1.80 -13.18 -1.70
C PHE A 326 1.34 -12.28 -0.55
N LEU A 327 1.70 -11.00 -0.58
CA LEU A 327 1.14 -9.98 0.28
C LEU A 327 0.14 -9.12 -0.50
N VAL A 328 -0.96 -8.80 0.15
CA VAL A 328 -1.80 -7.68 -0.22
C VAL A 328 -1.06 -6.44 0.26
N TYR A 329 -0.58 -5.66 -0.70
CA TYR A 329 -0.43 -4.24 -0.46
C TYR A 329 -1.81 -3.78 -0.06
N GLY A 330 -2.00 -3.41 1.20
CA GLY A 330 -3.21 -2.67 1.50
C GLY A 330 -3.27 -1.54 0.49
N ASP A 331 -4.42 -1.36 -0.15
CA ASP A 331 -4.75 -0.01 -0.51
C ASP A 331 -4.59 0.76 0.81
N GLN A 332 -3.50 1.53 0.94
CA GLN A 332 -3.53 2.70 1.81
C GLN A 332 -4.89 3.32 1.54
N PRO A 333 -5.79 3.54 2.53
CA PRO A 333 -7.14 4.01 2.25
C PRO A 333 -7.04 5.17 1.26
N SER A 334 -7.31 4.87 -0.01
CA SER A 334 -6.85 5.73 -1.08
C SER A 334 -8.01 6.67 -1.31
N ILE A 335 -7.72 7.95 -1.10
CA ILE A 335 -8.73 8.97 -1.23
C ILE A 335 -8.88 9.30 -2.72
N ARG A 336 -10.10 9.62 -3.14
CA ARG A 336 -10.39 10.13 -4.48
C ARG A 336 -11.25 11.36 -4.43
N ILE A 337 -11.18 12.14 -5.50
CA ILE A 337 -12.16 13.20 -5.74
C ILE A 337 -13.37 12.58 -6.43
N ASP A 338 -14.47 12.50 -5.70
CA ASP A 338 -15.72 11.89 -6.14
C ASP A 338 -16.54 12.81 -7.04
N SER A 339 -16.56 14.11 -6.71
CA SER A 339 -17.23 15.11 -7.52
C SER A 339 -16.61 16.50 -7.37
N ILE A 340 -16.68 17.27 -8.46
CA ILE A 340 -16.43 18.70 -8.48
C ILE A 340 -17.67 19.36 -9.05
N ALA A 341 -18.19 20.37 -8.38
CA ALA A 341 -19.35 21.14 -8.83
C ALA A 341 -19.11 22.63 -8.68
N SER A 342 -19.69 23.41 -9.60
CA SER A 342 -19.80 24.86 -9.43
C SER A 342 -21.20 25.23 -8.92
N GLY A 343 -21.37 26.40 -8.31
CA GLY A 343 -22.65 26.91 -7.82
C GLY A 343 -22.63 28.42 -7.64
N LYS A 344 -23.81 29.03 -7.50
CA LYS A 344 -23.96 30.46 -7.15
C LYS A 344 -24.08 30.62 -5.63
N MET A 345 -23.51 31.69 -5.07
CA MET A 345 -23.66 31.98 -3.64
C MET A 345 -25.12 32.22 -3.22
N VAL A 346 -25.95 32.73 -4.12
CA VAL A 346 -27.38 32.98 -3.86
C VAL A 346 -28.19 31.76 -4.31
N GLY A 347 -28.81 31.07 -3.35
CA GLY A 347 -29.72 29.94 -3.58
C GLY A 347 -29.10 28.54 -3.42
N ALA A 348 -27.78 28.41 -3.24
CA ALA A 348 -27.06 27.17 -2.93
C ALA A 348 -27.35 25.97 -3.87
N VAL A 349 -27.74 26.22 -5.12
CA VAL A 349 -27.93 25.18 -6.14
C VAL A 349 -26.59 24.89 -6.80
N PHE A 350 -26.02 23.71 -6.54
CA PHE A 350 -24.81 23.20 -7.18
C PHE A 350 -25.24 22.30 -8.34
N SER A 351 -24.65 22.51 -9.52
CA SER A 351 -24.94 21.69 -10.71
C SER A 351 -23.68 21.51 -11.55
N SER A 352 -23.68 20.49 -12.40
CA SER A 352 -22.59 20.19 -13.33
C SER A 352 -22.57 21.11 -14.57
N THR A 353 -23.54 22.04 -14.73
CA THR A 353 -23.70 22.86 -15.95
C THR A 353 -24.11 24.31 -15.65
N ASN A 354 -23.40 24.96 -14.72
CA ASN A 354 -23.74 26.34 -14.35
C ASN A 354 -23.22 27.38 -15.34
N THR A 355 -24.04 28.42 -15.53
CA THR A 355 -23.69 29.62 -16.30
C THR A 355 -23.66 30.84 -15.39
N PHE A 356 -22.60 31.64 -15.49
CA PHE A 356 -22.38 32.82 -14.68
C PHE A 356 -22.30 34.09 -15.52
N ASN A 357 -22.84 35.17 -14.99
CA ASN A 357 -22.64 36.50 -15.53
C ASN A 357 -21.41 37.15 -14.92
N ARG A 358 -20.89 38.18 -15.59
CA ARG A 358 -19.81 39.00 -15.02
C ARG A 358 -20.33 39.76 -13.79
N ASN A 359 -19.46 39.98 -12.81
CA ASN A 359 -19.77 40.44 -11.44
C ASN A 359 -20.56 39.45 -10.57
N GLU A 360 -20.81 38.22 -11.02
CA GLU A 360 -21.28 37.15 -10.13
C GLU A 360 -20.10 36.44 -9.45
N THR A 361 -20.36 35.84 -8.30
CA THR A 361 -19.39 34.98 -7.60
C THR A 361 -19.70 33.51 -7.90
N ALA A 362 -18.72 32.82 -8.47
CA ALA A 362 -18.75 31.37 -8.63
C ALA A 362 -18.18 30.70 -7.38
N VAL A 363 -18.85 29.65 -6.90
CA VAL A 363 -18.36 28.77 -5.84
C VAL A 363 -17.96 27.45 -6.47
N LEU A 364 -16.73 27.00 -6.26
CA LEU A 364 -16.31 25.64 -6.57
C LEU A 364 -16.39 24.80 -5.31
N ARG A 365 -16.96 23.60 -5.41
CA ARG A 365 -17.06 22.60 -4.34
C ARG A 365 -16.40 21.32 -4.81
N VAL A 366 -15.54 20.74 -3.97
CA VAL A 366 -14.86 19.47 -4.21
C VAL A 366 -15.28 18.49 -3.11
N HIS A 367 -15.63 17.27 -3.50
CA HIS A 367 -16.01 16.17 -2.61
C HIS A 367 -14.92 15.10 -2.59
N VAL A 368 -14.47 14.72 -1.39
CA VAL A 368 -13.41 13.73 -1.18
C VAL A 368 -13.95 12.55 -0.38
N VAL A 369 -13.75 11.36 -0.92
CA VAL A 369 -14.19 10.08 -0.33
C VAL A 369 -13.06 9.04 -0.38
N ASP A 370 -13.18 7.95 0.38
CA ASP A 370 -12.35 6.75 0.18
C ASP A 370 -12.85 5.88 -0.98
N THR A 371 -12.14 4.78 -1.28
CA THR A 371 -12.51 3.78 -2.28
C THR A 371 -13.90 3.17 -2.08
N ASN A 372 -14.45 3.20 -0.86
CA ASN A 372 -15.79 2.71 -0.53
C ASN A 372 -16.88 3.79 -0.59
N GLY A 373 -16.53 5.04 -0.90
CA GLY A 373 -17.46 6.17 -0.97
C GLY A 373 -17.76 6.82 0.37
N VAL A 374 -16.95 6.57 1.40
CA VAL A 374 -17.08 7.20 2.73
C VAL A 374 -16.44 8.58 2.72
N ASN A 375 -17.15 9.58 3.25
CA ASN A 375 -16.71 10.97 3.32
C ASN A 375 -15.40 11.12 4.13
N ILE A 376 -14.44 11.87 3.60
CA ILE A 376 -13.15 12.09 4.26
C ILE A 376 -13.05 13.49 4.84
N SER A 377 -13.01 13.58 6.17
CA SER A 377 -12.75 14.84 6.88
C SER A 377 -11.26 15.12 7.05
N GLY A 378 -10.88 16.40 6.95
CA GLY A 378 -9.53 16.89 7.17
C GLY A 378 -8.53 16.57 6.07
N ALA A 379 -8.99 16.18 4.88
CA ALA A 379 -8.15 16.10 3.69
C ALA A 379 -7.81 17.52 3.22
N SER A 380 -6.52 17.77 2.96
CA SER A 380 -6.01 19.00 2.38
C SER A 380 -6.17 18.95 0.86
N VAL A 381 -6.84 19.95 0.28
CA VAL A 381 -7.09 20.05 -1.16
C VAL A 381 -6.62 21.42 -1.64
N SER A 382 -5.85 21.43 -2.72
CA SER A 382 -5.47 22.66 -3.44
C SER A 382 -6.11 22.67 -4.82
N PHE A 383 -6.85 23.73 -5.12
CA PHE A 383 -7.64 23.84 -6.35
C PHE A 383 -7.72 25.29 -6.84
N SER A 384 -8.04 25.46 -8.12
CA SER A 384 -8.09 26.76 -8.78
C SER A 384 -9.30 26.89 -9.70
N ILE A 385 -9.63 28.13 -10.04
CA ILE A 385 -10.55 28.47 -11.12
C ILE A 385 -9.74 29.19 -12.20
N ASN A 386 -9.75 28.65 -13.41
CA ASN A 386 -8.96 29.10 -14.54
C ASN A 386 -9.87 29.69 -15.64
N GLN A 387 -9.35 30.73 -16.28
CA GLN A 387 -9.93 31.37 -17.46
C GLN A 387 -9.79 30.46 -18.70
N PRO A 388 -10.50 30.76 -19.81
CA PRO A 388 -10.42 29.97 -21.04
C PRO A 388 -9.01 29.89 -21.66
N ASN A 389 -8.16 30.89 -21.39
CA ASN A 389 -6.76 30.93 -21.84
C ASN A 389 -5.79 30.18 -20.91
N GLY A 390 -6.29 29.48 -19.88
CA GLY A 390 -5.50 28.75 -18.90
C GLY A 390 -4.97 29.60 -17.73
N THR A 391 -5.19 30.91 -17.72
CA THR A 391 -4.73 31.79 -16.62
C THR A 391 -5.56 31.54 -15.36
N VAL A 392 -4.90 31.42 -14.20
CA VAL A 392 -5.57 31.24 -12.91
C VAL A 392 -6.26 32.53 -12.49
N GLN A 393 -7.59 32.50 -12.30
CA GLN A 393 -8.35 33.61 -11.75
C GLN A 393 -8.34 33.62 -10.22
N CYS A 394 -8.54 32.45 -9.61
CA CYS A 394 -8.54 32.26 -8.16
C CYS A 394 -7.82 30.97 -7.81
N ASN A 395 -7.05 30.99 -6.72
CA ASN A 395 -6.30 29.85 -6.23
C ASN A 395 -6.61 29.62 -4.75
N PHE A 396 -6.80 28.36 -4.36
CA PHE A 396 -7.11 27.95 -3.01
C PHE A 396 -6.12 26.86 -2.63
N THR A 397 -5.29 27.12 -1.62
CA THR A 397 -4.22 26.20 -1.22
C THR A 397 -4.54 25.59 0.13
N ASN A 398 -4.27 24.29 0.28
CA ASN A 398 -4.37 23.54 1.53
C ASN A 398 -5.70 23.71 2.28
N GLN A 399 -6.80 23.71 1.53
CA GLN A 399 -8.13 23.82 2.13
C GLN A 399 -8.54 22.45 2.70
N LEU A 400 -9.02 22.43 3.93
CA LEU A 400 -9.39 21.19 4.61
C LEU A 400 -10.86 20.83 4.36
N THR A 401 -11.12 19.55 4.10
CA THR A 401 -12.49 19.05 3.99
C THR A 401 -13.21 19.02 5.34
N ASP A 402 -14.50 19.33 5.33
CA ASP A 402 -15.38 19.26 6.49
C ASP A 402 -15.75 17.80 6.86
N SER A 403 -16.60 17.62 7.88
CA SER A 403 -17.08 16.28 8.30
C SER A 403 -17.87 15.53 7.24
N ASN A 404 -18.34 16.22 6.20
CA ASN A 404 -19.08 15.66 5.09
C ASN A 404 -18.20 15.45 3.85
N GLY A 405 -16.88 15.61 3.97
CA GLY A 405 -15.95 15.39 2.86
C GLY A 405 -15.88 16.54 1.87
N PHE A 406 -16.44 17.71 2.18
CA PHE A 406 -16.49 18.84 1.25
C PHE A 406 -15.48 19.93 1.58
N VAL A 407 -14.96 20.55 0.52
CA VAL A 407 -14.19 21.78 0.58
C VAL A 407 -14.66 22.76 -0.50
N GLN A 408 -14.63 24.06 -0.22
CA GLN A 408 -15.21 25.08 -1.10
C GLN A 408 -14.34 26.32 -1.23
N GLY A 409 -14.35 26.93 -2.41
CA GLY A 409 -13.67 28.19 -2.69
C GLY A 409 -14.55 29.12 -3.54
N SER A 410 -14.61 30.40 -3.17
CA SER A 410 -15.43 31.40 -3.85
C SER A 410 -14.57 32.35 -4.68
N CYS A 411 -14.98 32.60 -5.92
CA CYS A 411 -14.24 33.39 -6.89
C CYS A 411 -15.15 34.38 -7.61
N LEU A 412 -14.83 35.67 -7.52
CA LEU A 412 -15.53 36.72 -8.27
C LEU A 412 -15.16 36.62 -9.75
N ILE A 413 -16.15 36.68 -10.64
CA ILE A 413 -15.95 36.81 -12.09
C ILE A 413 -15.87 38.30 -12.44
N PRO A 414 -14.70 38.81 -12.86
CA PRO A 414 -14.54 40.24 -13.13
C PRO A 414 -15.44 40.77 -14.24
N TYR A 415 -15.76 42.06 -14.21
CA TYR A 415 -16.54 42.72 -15.28
C TYR A 415 -15.89 42.61 -16.68
N ASN A 416 -14.56 42.53 -16.75
CA ASN A 416 -13.78 42.37 -17.97
C ASN A 416 -13.40 40.91 -18.26
N ALA A 417 -14.00 39.94 -17.56
CA ALA A 417 -13.74 38.52 -17.75
C ALA A 417 -14.04 38.06 -19.20
N PRO A 418 -13.17 37.23 -19.81
CA PRO A 418 -13.48 36.59 -21.08
C PRO A 418 -14.71 35.68 -20.95
N SER A 419 -15.60 35.74 -21.92
CA SER A 419 -16.72 34.80 -22.03
C SER A 419 -16.25 33.45 -22.54
N GLY A 420 -17.00 32.39 -22.25
CA GLY A 420 -16.72 31.04 -22.73
C GLY A 420 -16.57 30.02 -21.59
N SER A 421 -15.89 28.91 -21.87
CA SER A 421 -15.69 27.81 -20.92
C SER A 421 -14.57 28.13 -19.94
N TRP A 422 -14.89 28.14 -18.66
CA TRP A 422 -13.96 28.26 -17.55
C TRP A 422 -13.83 26.92 -16.84
N HIS A 423 -12.71 26.71 -16.15
CA HIS A 423 -12.37 25.40 -15.58
C HIS A 423 -12.00 25.49 -14.10
N GLY A 424 -12.66 24.70 -13.27
CA GLY A 424 -12.19 24.38 -11.92
C GLY A 424 -11.20 23.22 -12.00
N MET A 425 -10.00 23.41 -11.49
CA MET A 425 -8.92 22.41 -11.53
C MET A 425 -8.52 22.03 -10.12
N VAL A 426 -8.32 20.75 -9.85
CA VAL A 426 -7.71 20.31 -8.59
C VAL A 426 -6.25 19.97 -8.86
N ALA A 427 -5.36 20.71 -8.19
CA ALA A 427 -3.91 20.61 -8.38
C ALA A 427 -3.29 19.53 -7.50
N SER A 428 -3.80 19.36 -6.28
CA SER A 428 -3.38 18.30 -5.37
C SER A 428 -4.42 18.07 -4.28
N PHE A 429 -4.40 16.87 -3.71
CA PHE A 429 -5.14 16.55 -2.50
C PHE A 429 -4.39 15.48 -1.70
N THR A 430 -4.36 15.62 -0.38
CA THR A 430 -3.68 14.70 0.52
C THR A 430 -4.39 14.62 1.87
N ARG A 431 -4.29 13.46 2.52
CA ARG A 431 -4.28 13.39 3.97
C ARG A 431 -2.85 13.00 4.33
N VAL A 432 -2.28 13.65 5.34
CA VAL A 432 -0.90 13.48 5.87
C VAL A 432 -0.39 12.01 5.83
N PRO A 433 0.93 11.77 5.82
CA PRO A 433 1.84 11.59 4.68
C PRO A 433 1.77 10.20 3.98
N THR A 434 0.83 9.31 4.33
CA THR A 434 0.84 7.90 3.90
C THR A 434 -0.24 7.51 2.89
N LEU A 435 -1.16 8.42 2.54
CA LEU A 435 -2.23 8.13 1.57
C LEU A 435 -1.86 8.62 0.17
N ALA A 436 -1.87 7.71 -0.81
CA ALA A 436 -1.70 8.04 -2.22
C ALA A 436 -3.04 8.37 -2.89
N ALA A 437 -3.04 9.37 -3.77
CA ALA A 437 -4.18 9.71 -4.63
C ALA A 437 -4.41 8.61 -5.68
N THR A 438 -5.67 8.22 -5.91
CA THR A 438 -6.04 7.25 -6.95
C THR A 438 -6.13 7.87 -8.35
N ALA A 439 -5.89 7.07 -9.38
CA ALA A 439 -5.98 7.47 -10.79
C ALA A 439 -7.41 7.81 -11.25
N ASP A 440 -8.45 7.42 -10.50
CA ASP A 440 -9.87 7.61 -10.85
C ASP A 440 -10.47 8.92 -10.32
N SER A 441 -9.63 9.84 -9.83
CA SER A 441 -10.08 11.13 -9.31
C SER A 441 -10.53 12.08 -10.43
N ILE A 442 -11.68 12.72 -10.25
CA ILE A 442 -12.08 13.85 -11.11
C ILE A 442 -11.13 15.02 -10.84
N THR A 443 -10.40 15.47 -11.85
CA THR A 443 -9.40 16.55 -11.72
C THR A 443 -9.89 17.89 -12.25
N GLN A 444 -10.99 17.90 -13.00
CA GLN A 444 -11.48 19.09 -13.69
C GLN A 444 -13.01 19.14 -13.74
N HIS A 445 -13.54 20.35 -13.60
CA HIS A 445 -14.95 20.69 -13.83
C HIS A 445 -15.05 21.92 -14.74
N SER A 446 -16.02 21.95 -15.64
CA SER A 446 -16.19 23.07 -16.58
C SER A 446 -17.51 23.80 -16.36
N PHE A 447 -17.50 25.11 -16.49
CA PHE A 447 -18.70 25.96 -16.42
C PHE A 447 -18.60 27.14 -17.39
N THR A 448 -19.73 27.80 -17.68
CA THR A 448 -19.79 28.83 -18.72
C THR A 448 -19.88 30.23 -18.12
N VAL A 449 -19.15 31.18 -18.70
CA VAL A 449 -19.30 32.62 -18.44
C VAL A 449 -19.92 33.29 -19.65
N ASN A 450 -21.06 33.95 -19.44
CA ASN A 450 -21.81 34.62 -20.49
C ASN A 450 -21.02 35.78 -21.12
N PRO A 451 -21.22 36.04 -22.42
CA PRO A 451 -20.84 37.33 -22.99
C PRO A 451 -21.63 38.43 -22.26
N SER A 452 -20.99 39.58 -22.04
CA SER A 452 -21.70 40.76 -21.54
C SER A 452 -22.90 41.02 -22.45
N ALA A 453 -24.09 41.12 -21.85
CA ALA A 453 -25.27 41.54 -22.59
C ALA A 453 -24.93 42.83 -23.35
N PRO A 454 -25.28 42.94 -24.65
CA PRO A 454 -25.10 44.21 -25.35
C PRO A 454 -25.86 45.25 -24.54
N THR A 455 -25.15 46.31 -24.14
CA THR A 455 -25.74 47.47 -23.48
C THR A 455 -26.74 48.05 -24.48
N ALA A 456 -28.00 47.62 -24.42
CA ALA A 456 -29.07 48.26 -25.15
C ALA A 456 -29.29 49.62 -24.51
N VAL A 457 -28.54 50.62 -24.98
CA VAL A 457 -28.88 52.02 -24.76
C VAL A 457 -30.22 52.22 -25.44
N ARG A 458 -31.31 52.14 -24.67
CA ARG A 458 -32.64 52.56 -25.13
C ARG A 458 -32.62 54.09 -25.24
N LEU A 459 -32.19 54.61 -26.40
CA LEU A 459 -32.73 55.87 -26.90
C LEU A 459 -34.18 55.60 -27.30
N SER A 460 -35.13 55.96 -26.43
CA SER A 460 -36.55 55.95 -26.80
C SER A 460 -36.91 57.32 -27.40
N THR A 461 -37.18 57.34 -28.70
CA THR A 461 -37.91 58.45 -29.34
C THR A 461 -39.21 57.90 -29.94
N LEU A 462 -40.30 58.52 -29.49
CA LEU A 462 -41.59 58.77 -30.13
C LEU A 462 -42.40 57.67 -30.86
N ALA A 463 -43.72 57.81 -30.68
CA ALA A 463 -44.88 57.24 -31.38
C ALA A 463 -45.31 55.83 -30.90
N ALA A 464 -46.32 55.71 -30.03
CA ALA A 464 -47.77 55.96 -30.18
C ALA A 464 -48.52 54.68 -30.57
N TYR A 465 -49.39 54.20 -29.68
CA TYR A 465 -50.79 53.81 -29.89
C TYR A 465 -51.24 52.88 -28.77
N THR A 466 -52.27 53.27 -28.01
CA THR A 466 -53.39 52.37 -27.66
C THR A 466 -54.57 53.22 -27.17
N GLU A 467 -55.57 53.38 -28.04
CA GLU A 467 -56.94 53.65 -27.62
C GLU A 467 -57.65 52.30 -27.40
N ASN A 468 -58.19 52.07 -26.21
CA ASN A 468 -59.59 51.69 -26.00
C ASN A 468 -59.92 51.72 -24.50
N PRO A 469 -61.18 52.02 -24.12
CA PRO A 469 -61.41 53.02 -23.08
C PRO A 469 -62.37 52.47 -21.99
N LEU A 470 -62.72 53.37 -21.07
CA LEU A 470 -63.88 53.28 -20.17
C LEU A 470 -63.65 52.31 -18.98
N VAL A 471 -63.79 52.68 -17.71
CA VAL A 471 -64.69 53.66 -17.09
C VAL A 471 -64.08 54.15 -15.75
N ALA A 472 -63.96 55.47 -15.65
CA ALA A 472 -64.29 56.35 -14.53
C ALA A 472 -63.63 56.21 -13.13
N ASN A 473 -63.03 57.35 -12.76
CA ASN A 473 -63.43 58.18 -11.61
C ASN A 473 -62.71 58.02 -10.25
N TRP A 474 -61.79 58.99 -10.05
CA TRP A 474 -61.44 59.74 -8.83
C TRP A 474 -60.82 59.01 -7.62
N ASN A 475 -59.51 59.19 -7.39
CA ASN A 475 -59.05 60.28 -6.52
C ASN A 475 -57.52 60.41 -6.49
N LEU A 476 -57.04 61.64 -6.71
CA LEU A 476 -55.66 62.07 -6.50
C LEU A 476 -55.34 62.01 -5.00
N SER A 477 -54.65 60.97 -4.56
CA SER A 477 -53.88 60.93 -3.32
C SER A 477 -53.01 59.67 -3.38
N VAL A 478 -51.68 59.83 -3.40
CA VAL A 478 -50.60 58.82 -3.19
C VAL A 478 -49.44 58.97 -4.20
N LEU A 479 -49.65 59.53 -5.41
CA LEU A 479 -48.57 59.71 -6.40
C LEU A 479 -47.81 61.05 -6.34
N VAL A 480 -47.71 61.65 -5.14
CA VAL A 480 -46.85 62.83 -4.87
C VAL A 480 -45.78 62.52 -3.81
N CYS A 481 -45.79 61.33 -3.19
CA CYS A 481 -44.91 61.04 -2.06
C CYS A 481 -43.50 60.49 -2.42
N VAL A 482 -43.27 60.00 -3.64
CA VAL A 482 -41.97 59.36 -3.98
C VAL A 482 -41.01 60.31 -4.72
N ILE A 483 -41.50 61.41 -5.32
CA ILE A 483 -40.66 62.37 -6.05
C ILE A 483 -40.00 63.40 -5.11
N ILE A 484 -40.52 63.61 -3.89
CA ILE A 484 -39.98 64.59 -2.92
C ILE A 484 -38.84 64.00 -2.04
N VAL A 485 -38.77 62.67 -1.85
CA VAL A 485 -37.73 62.06 -0.99
C VAL A 485 -36.38 61.90 -1.72
N ALA A 486 -36.37 61.77 -3.05
CA ALA A 486 -35.14 61.65 -3.82
C ALA A 486 -34.42 62.99 -4.09
N GLY A 487 -35.11 64.13 -3.98
CA GLY A 487 -34.54 65.46 -4.19
C GLY A 487 -33.86 66.09 -2.95
N LEU A 488 -34.14 65.59 -1.74
CA LEU A 488 -33.60 66.15 -0.48
C LEU A 488 -32.32 65.46 0.03
N VAL A 489 -32.02 64.24 -0.42
CA VAL A 489 -30.80 63.52 0.00
C VAL A 489 -29.57 63.94 -0.82
N THR A 490 -29.75 64.33 -2.09
CA THR A 490 -28.68 64.83 -2.97
C THR A 490 -28.22 66.25 -2.61
N LEU A 491 -29.03 67.05 -1.91
CA LEU A 491 -28.64 68.40 -1.44
C LEU A 491 -27.86 68.38 -0.10
N SER A 492 -27.94 67.28 0.66
CA SER A 492 -27.26 67.15 1.96
C SER A 492 -25.81 66.66 1.85
N ILE A 493 -25.48 65.88 0.82
CA ILE A 493 -24.11 65.37 0.59
C ILE A 493 -23.20 66.44 -0.03
N TYR A 494 -23.76 67.39 -0.79
CA TYR A 494 -22.97 68.48 -1.40
C TYR A 494 -22.53 69.54 -0.37
N LYS A 495 -23.32 69.78 0.69
CA LYS A 495 -22.95 70.69 1.79
C LYS A 495 -21.98 70.08 2.80
N LEU A 496 -21.94 68.75 2.96
CA LEU A 496 -20.98 68.08 3.85
C LEU A 496 -19.56 68.01 3.25
N ARG A 497 -19.44 67.98 1.90
CA ARG A 497 -18.14 67.99 1.21
C ARG A 497 -17.42 69.35 1.20
N MET A 498 -18.12 70.47 1.41
CA MET A 498 -17.49 71.80 1.49
C MET A 498 -17.08 72.22 2.92
N ALA A 499 -17.51 71.50 3.97
CA ALA A 499 -17.13 71.79 5.36
C ALA A 499 -15.86 71.06 5.84
N LEU A 500 -15.36 70.06 5.12
CA LEU A 500 -14.17 69.27 5.48
C LEU A 500 -12.86 69.71 4.79
N GLN A 501 -12.84 70.89 4.14
CA GLN A 501 -11.62 71.52 3.61
C GLN A 501 -11.17 72.77 4.40
N LYS A 502 -11.76 73.02 5.58
CA LYS A 502 -11.30 74.03 6.54
C LYS A 502 -11.49 73.54 7.99
N ILE A 503 -10.86 72.42 8.33
CA ILE A 503 -10.40 72.07 9.69
C ILE A 503 -9.03 71.45 9.54
#